data_AF-A0A840CNM1-F1
#
_entry.id   AF-A0A840CNM1-F1
#
_cell.length_a   1.000
_cell.length_b   1.000
_cell.length_c   1.000
_cell.angle_alpha   90.00
_cell.angle_beta   90.00
_cell.angle_gamma   90.00
#
_symmetry.space_group_name_H-M   'P 1'
#
loop_
_entity.id
_entity.type
_entity.pdbx_description
1 polymer ?
#
loop_
_entity_poly.entity_id
_entity_poly.type
_entity_poly.pdbx_seq_one_letter_code
_entity_poly.pdbx_strand_id
1 'polypeptide(L)'
;MLLIIESFLNHDFPAVRLKLAIVAIMWLFVAIAIALDLVSGWRKAKERCEARTSYGLRRTVTKTVLYYAMMLFAFMFDCIGMFFYTQPYVTFIAAGFLIFIEAKSILEKAHDKDRRKISSNLKDLSVMLDNKDDLIKGLSELVKRLTQEKKKEEDDEKDR
;
A
#
# COMPACT_ATOMS: atom_id res chain seq x y z
N MET A 1 -15.08 -30.83 20.70
CA MET A 1 -14.84 -29.54 20.01
C MET A 1 -14.29 -28.60 21.07
N LEU A 2 -12.97 -28.60 21.31
CA LEU A 2 -12.41 -28.00 22.52
C LEU A 2 -12.26 -26.47 22.39
N LEU A 3 -12.95 -25.75 23.27
CA LEU A 3 -12.79 -24.30 23.44
C LEU A 3 -11.40 -24.01 24.03
N ILE A 4 -10.83 -22.81 23.83
CA ILE A 4 -9.50 -22.49 24.41
C ILE A 4 -9.49 -22.68 25.92
N ILE A 5 -10.58 -22.33 26.59
CA ILE A 5 -10.76 -22.48 28.03
C ILE A 5 -10.75 -23.96 28.44
N GLU A 6 -11.39 -24.82 27.65
CA GLU A 6 -11.45 -26.26 27.88
C GLU A 6 -10.08 -26.92 27.60
N SER A 7 -9.39 -26.55 26.52
CA SER A 7 -8.02 -26.99 26.24
C SER A 7 -7.01 -26.49 27.28
N PHE A 8 -7.20 -25.28 27.81
CA PHE A 8 -6.35 -24.73 28.87
C PHE A 8 -6.55 -25.48 30.19
N LEU A 9 -7.81 -25.81 30.52
CA LEU A 9 -8.15 -26.58 31.71
C LEU A 9 -7.73 -28.06 31.59
N ASN A 10 -7.72 -28.62 30.38
CA ASN A 10 -7.30 -29.99 30.09
C ASN A 10 -5.79 -30.16 29.82
N HIS A 11 -4.98 -29.11 30.02
CA HIS A 11 -3.53 -29.10 29.71
C HIS A 11 -3.18 -29.47 28.25
N ASP A 12 -4.11 -29.29 27.31
CA ASP A 12 -3.89 -29.50 25.88
C ASP A 12 -3.21 -28.26 25.27
N PHE A 13 -1.94 -28.08 25.62
CA PHE A 13 -1.10 -26.98 25.18
C PHE A 13 -0.94 -26.86 23.65
N PRO A 14 -0.87 -27.95 22.86
CA PRO A 14 -0.81 -27.86 21.39
C PRO A 14 -1.96 -27.08 20.78
N ALA A 15 -3.20 -27.35 21.18
CA ALA A 15 -4.39 -26.70 20.63
C ALA A 15 -4.45 -25.20 20.97
N VAL A 16 -4.07 -24.85 22.22
CA VAL A 16 -4.00 -23.46 22.67
C VAL A 16 -2.90 -22.69 21.92
N ARG A 17 -1.71 -23.30 21.75
CA ARG A 17 -0.59 -22.70 21.02
C ARG A 17 -0.95 -22.39 19.57
N LEU A 18 -1.64 -23.30 18.89
CA LEU A 18 -2.06 -23.10 17.50
C LEU A 18 -3.01 -21.91 17.36
N LYS A 19 -4.03 -21.81 18.23
CA LYS A 19 -5.00 -20.70 18.19
C LYS A 19 -4.35 -19.35 18.51
N LEU A 20 -3.45 -19.29 19.49
CA LEU A 20 -2.66 -18.09 19.77
C LEU A 20 -1.71 -17.73 18.61
N ALA A 21 -1.11 -18.72 17.96
CA ALA A 21 -0.26 -18.49 16.78
C ALA A 21 -1.07 -17.89 15.61
N ILE A 22 -2.30 -18.35 15.38
CA ILE A 22 -3.20 -17.74 14.39
C ILE A 22 -3.40 -16.27 14.71
N VAL A 23 -3.83 -15.93 15.93
CA VAL A 23 -4.05 -14.52 16.34
C VAL A 23 -2.77 -13.70 16.17
N ALA A 24 -1.61 -14.24 16.56
CA ALA A 24 -0.33 -13.56 16.39
C ALA A 24 0.00 -13.28 14.90
N ILE A 25 -0.25 -14.22 14.01
CA ILE A 25 -0.09 -14.04 12.55
C ILE A 25 -1.03 -12.95 12.03
N MET A 26 -2.27 -12.88 12.53
CA MET A 26 -3.21 -11.82 12.15
C MET A 26 -2.70 -10.44 12.53
N TRP A 27 -2.17 -10.31 13.75
CA TRP A 27 -1.57 -9.08 14.26
C TRP A 27 -0.32 -8.70 13.46
N LEU A 28 0.44 -9.68 12.99
CA LEU A 28 1.59 -9.46 12.11
C LEU A 28 1.17 -8.95 10.73
N PHE A 29 0.11 -9.49 10.13
CA PHE A 29 -0.38 -8.99 8.84
C PHE A 29 -0.84 -7.53 8.91
N VAL A 30 -1.53 -7.15 9.99
CA VAL A 30 -1.90 -5.74 10.23
C VAL A 30 -0.64 -4.87 10.37
N ALA A 31 0.39 -5.35 11.08
CA ALA A 31 1.68 -4.66 11.20
C ALA A 31 2.31 -4.40 9.82
N ILE A 32 2.34 -5.43 8.97
CA ILE A 32 2.88 -5.36 7.61
C ILE A 32 2.08 -4.38 6.77
N ALA A 33 0.74 -4.39 6.84
CA ALA A 33 -0.10 -3.44 6.09
C ALA A 33 0.20 -1.98 6.46
N ILE A 34 0.34 -1.67 7.76
CA ILE A 34 0.70 -0.32 8.23
C ILE A 34 2.13 0.03 7.78
N ALA A 35 3.07 -0.92 7.85
CA ALA A 35 4.45 -0.71 7.40
C ALA A 35 4.52 -0.41 5.89
N LEU A 36 3.72 -1.09 5.07
CA LEU A 36 3.62 -0.82 3.64
C LEU A 36 3.03 0.58 3.35
N ASP A 37 2.02 1.03 4.10
CA ASP A 37 1.49 2.40 3.99
C ASP A 37 2.57 3.44 4.34
N LEU A 38 3.35 3.19 5.40
CA LEU A 38 4.45 4.06 5.83
C LEU A 38 5.57 4.12 4.79
N VAL A 39 6.04 2.99 4.27
CA VAL A 39 7.10 2.92 3.25
C VAL A 39 6.65 3.62 1.96
N SER A 40 5.40 3.41 1.54
CA SER A 40 4.79 4.10 0.39
C SER A 40 4.74 5.62 0.60
N GLY A 41 4.36 6.08 1.79
CA GLY A 41 4.40 7.49 2.16
C GLY A 41 5.81 8.08 2.17
N TRP A 42 6.77 7.35 2.75
CA TRP A 42 8.15 7.79 2.86
C TRP A 42 8.86 7.90 1.50
N ARG A 43 8.67 6.91 0.62
CA ARG A 43 9.22 6.95 -0.75
C ARG A 43 8.70 8.17 -1.51
N LYS A 44 7.41 8.51 -1.35
CA LYS A 44 6.79 9.67 -2.00
C LYS A 44 7.30 11.01 -1.45
N ALA A 45 7.51 11.12 -0.14
CA ALA A 45 8.10 12.33 0.46
C ALA A 45 9.53 12.56 -0.07
N LYS A 46 10.30 11.48 -0.27
CA LYS A 46 11.63 11.54 -0.89
C LYS A 46 11.58 12.03 -2.34
N GLU A 47 10.60 11.58 -3.13
CA GLU A 47 10.42 12.02 -4.53
C GLU A 47 9.98 13.49 -4.68
N ARG A 48 9.26 14.05 -3.70
CA ARG A 48 8.77 15.44 -3.72
C ARG A 48 9.73 16.46 -3.13
N CYS A 49 10.90 16.04 -2.63
CA CYS A 49 11.84 16.89 -1.89
C CYS A 49 11.20 17.70 -0.74
N GLU A 50 10.10 17.22 -0.17
CA GLU A 50 9.44 17.85 0.97
C GLU A 50 10.20 17.53 2.26
N ALA A 51 10.16 18.46 3.22
CA ALA A 51 10.83 18.29 4.51
C ALA A 51 10.35 16.99 5.19
N ARG A 52 11.31 16.11 5.53
CA ARG A 52 11.09 14.86 6.29
C ARG A 52 10.74 15.19 7.74
N THR A 53 9.55 15.74 7.94
CA THR A 53 9.11 16.14 9.27
C THR A 53 8.68 14.92 10.07
N SER A 54 8.97 14.91 11.37
CA SER A 54 8.53 13.92 12.35
C SER A 54 6.99 13.76 12.42
N TYR A 55 6.26 14.69 11.83
CA TYR A 55 4.80 14.74 11.79
C TYR A 55 4.18 13.53 11.06
N GLY A 56 4.78 13.10 9.94
CA GLY A 56 4.30 11.91 9.20
C GLY A 56 4.48 10.60 9.98
N LEU A 57 5.59 10.50 10.72
CA LEU A 57 5.85 9.35 11.58
C LEU A 57 4.90 9.34 12.79
N ARG A 58 4.66 10.51 13.41
CA ARG A 58 3.72 10.64 14.54
C ARG A 58 2.29 10.28 14.15
N ARG A 59 1.86 10.63 12.94
CA ARG A 59 0.56 10.22 12.39
C ARG A 59 0.46 8.69 12.26
N THR A 60 1.53 8.05 11.81
CA THR A 60 1.58 6.59 11.68
C THR A 60 1.56 5.91 13.05
N VAL A 61 2.32 6.40 14.03
CA VAL A 61 2.27 5.90 15.41
C VAL A 61 0.85 6.01 15.98
N THR A 62 0.16 7.14 15.76
CA THR A 62 -1.22 7.33 16.22
C THR A 62 -2.17 6.33 15.57
N LYS A 63 -2.05 6.11 14.25
CA LYS A 63 -2.79 5.04 13.54
C LYS A 63 -2.52 3.67 14.15
N THR A 64 -1.24 3.33 14.35
CA THR A 64 -0.82 2.05 14.92
C THR A 64 -1.47 1.82 16.29
N VAL A 65 -1.40 2.80 17.19
CA VAL A 65 -2.02 2.70 18.52
C VAL A 65 -3.53 2.46 18.40
N LEU A 66 -4.24 3.19 17.54
CA LEU A 66 -5.68 3.02 17.36
C LEU A 66 -6.04 1.65 16.76
N TYR A 67 -5.26 1.18 15.79
CA TYR A 67 -5.50 -0.09 15.11
C TYR A 67 -5.22 -1.28 16.03
N TYR A 68 -4.15 -1.23 16.81
CA TYR A 68 -3.85 -2.26 17.80
C TYR A 68 -4.81 -2.21 19.00
N ALA A 69 -5.32 -1.04 19.38
CA ALA A 69 -6.42 -0.96 20.35
C ALA A 69 -7.68 -1.65 19.80
N MET A 70 -8.04 -1.41 18.53
CA MET A 70 -9.16 -2.09 17.88
C MET A 70 -8.96 -3.61 17.82
N MET A 71 -7.77 -4.08 17.43
CA MET A 71 -7.42 -5.50 17.41
C MET A 71 -7.48 -6.13 18.80
N LEU A 72 -7.06 -5.40 19.83
CA LEU A 72 -7.16 -5.87 21.22
C LEU A 72 -8.62 -6.02 21.66
N PHE A 73 -9.48 -5.04 21.37
CA PHE A 73 -10.91 -5.16 21.65
C PHE A 73 -11.55 -6.32 20.88
N ALA A 74 -11.22 -6.49 19.60
CA ALA A 74 -11.69 -7.61 18.79
C ALA A 74 -11.29 -8.96 19.39
N PHE A 75 -10.05 -9.08 19.86
CA PHE A 75 -9.56 -10.26 20.56
C PHE A 75 -10.29 -10.49 21.89
N MET A 76 -10.58 -9.45 22.66
CA MET A 76 -11.38 -9.56 23.89
C MET A 76 -12.79 -10.09 23.60
N PHE A 77 -13.43 -9.61 22.52
CA PHE A 77 -14.71 -10.15 22.07
C PHE A 77 -14.60 -11.61 21.65
N ASP A 78 -13.52 -12.02 20.99
CA ASP A 78 -13.30 -13.43 20.67
C ASP A 78 -13.07 -14.31 21.91
N CYS A 79 -12.40 -13.83 22.95
CA CYS A 79 -12.27 -14.56 24.21
C CYS A 79 -13.65 -14.84 24.84
N ILE A 80 -14.60 -13.91 24.73
CA ILE A 80 -15.99 -14.10 25.18
C ILE A 80 -16.76 -14.98 24.18
N GLY A 81 -16.61 -14.71 22.89
CA GLY A 81 -17.31 -15.43 21.82
C GLY A 81 -16.87 -16.88 21.68
N MET A 82 -15.71 -17.25 22.23
CA MET A 82 -15.27 -18.62 22.33
C MET A 82 -16.19 -19.52 23.16
N PHE A 83 -17.16 -18.99 23.92
CA PHE A 83 -18.22 -19.82 24.50
C PHE A 83 -19.23 -20.34 23.45
N PHE A 84 -19.32 -19.66 22.30
CA PHE A 84 -20.32 -19.91 21.25
C PHE A 84 -19.70 -20.42 19.94
N TYR A 85 -18.43 -20.13 19.69
CA TYR A 85 -17.72 -20.53 18.46
C TYR A 85 -16.26 -20.91 18.73
N THR A 86 -15.61 -21.58 17.77
CA THR A 86 -14.29 -22.21 17.99
C THR A 86 -13.07 -21.38 17.60
N GLN A 87 -13.24 -20.41 16.70
CA GLN A 87 -12.17 -19.63 16.07
C GLN A 87 -12.36 -18.13 16.28
N PRO A 88 -11.30 -17.31 16.32
CA PRO A 88 -11.39 -15.88 16.60
C PRO A 88 -11.90 -15.07 15.39
N TYR A 89 -13.19 -15.20 15.09
CA TYR A 89 -13.82 -14.59 13.91
C TYR A 89 -13.86 -13.05 13.98
N VAL A 90 -14.01 -12.47 15.17
CA VAL A 90 -14.12 -11.00 15.32
C VAL A 90 -12.78 -10.34 15.00
N THR A 91 -11.68 -10.89 15.52
CA THR A 91 -10.31 -10.53 15.18
C THR A 91 -10.04 -10.74 13.70
N PHE A 92 -10.64 -11.78 13.10
CA PHE A 92 -10.52 -12.04 11.67
C PHE A 92 -11.08 -10.90 10.82
N ILE A 93 -12.32 -10.51 11.13
CA ILE A 93 -13.00 -9.41 10.45
C ILE A 93 -12.27 -8.09 10.69
N ALA A 94 -11.84 -7.82 11.92
CA ALA A 94 -11.12 -6.59 12.27
C ALA A 94 -9.79 -6.47 11.51
N ALA A 95 -8.99 -7.52 11.46
CA ALA A 95 -7.73 -7.51 10.72
C ALA A 95 -7.96 -7.31 9.22
N GLY A 96 -8.91 -8.05 8.63
CA GLY A 96 -9.26 -7.91 7.21
C GLY A 96 -9.71 -6.50 6.86
N PHE A 97 -10.54 -5.90 7.72
CA PHE A 97 -11.00 -4.52 7.57
C PHE A 97 -9.85 -3.50 7.62
N LEU A 98 -8.94 -3.63 8.58
CA LEU A 98 -7.77 -2.75 8.71
C LEU A 98 -6.81 -2.87 7.53
N ILE A 99 -6.54 -4.11 7.08
CA ILE A 99 -5.72 -4.37 5.89
C ILE A 99 -6.37 -3.74 4.66
N PHE A 100 -7.68 -3.87 4.51
CA PHE A 100 -8.43 -3.28 3.40
C PHE A 100 -8.34 -1.74 3.39
N ILE A 101 -8.51 -1.09 4.53
CA ILE A 101 -8.38 0.37 4.65
C ILE A 101 -6.99 0.83 4.24
N GLU A 102 -5.93 0.18 4.72
CA GLU A 102 -4.57 0.58 4.37
C GLU A 102 -4.22 0.27 2.90
N ALA A 103 -4.70 -0.84 2.35
CA ALA A 103 -4.57 -1.14 0.93
C ALA A 103 -5.24 -0.06 0.06
N LYS A 104 -6.47 0.34 0.43
CA LYS A 104 -7.19 1.43 -0.24
C LYS A 104 -6.44 2.77 -0.13
N SER A 105 -5.90 3.09 1.05
CA SER A 105 -5.03 4.27 1.26
C SER A 105 -3.82 4.29 0.32
N ILE A 106 -3.18 3.14 0.10
CA ILE A 106 -2.04 3.04 -0.83
C ILE A 106 -2.47 3.29 -2.28
N LEU A 107 -3.60 2.71 -2.70
CA LEU A 107 -4.16 2.86 -4.04
C LEU A 107 -4.58 4.30 -4.35
N GLU A 108 -5.29 4.96 -3.43
CA GLU A 108 -5.67 6.37 -3.56
C GLU A 108 -4.42 7.26 -3.73
N LYS A 109 -3.42 7.04 -2.88
CA LYS A 109 -2.16 7.78 -2.98
C LYS A 109 -1.39 7.47 -4.28
N ALA A 110 -1.63 6.34 -4.94
CA ALA A 110 -0.99 6.00 -6.22
C ALA A 110 -1.68 6.74 -7.37
N HIS A 111 -3.01 6.72 -7.42
CA HIS A 111 -3.79 7.41 -8.43
C HIS A 111 -3.57 8.95 -8.43
N ASP A 112 -3.43 9.54 -7.24
CA ASP A 112 -3.08 10.95 -7.09
C ASP A 112 -1.70 11.33 -7.65
N LYS A 113 -0.77 10.36 -7.75
CA LYS A 113 0.56 10.58 -8.36
C LYS A 113 0.42 10.70 -9.87
N ASP A 114 -0.41 9.86 -10.48
CA ASP A 114 -0.61 9.86 -11.94
C ASP A 114 -1.33 11.13 -12.39
N ARG A 115 -2.35 11.56 -11.64
CA ARG A 115 -3.08 12.80 -11.93
C ARG A 115 -2.20 14.05 -11.84
N ARG A 116 -1.30 14.13 -10.85
CA ARG A 116 -0.34 15.24 -10.72
C ARG A 116 0.68 15.25 -11.86
N LYS A 117 1.23 14.08 -12.21
CA LYS A 117 2.16 13.96 -13.36
C LYS A 117 1.50 14.40 -14.67
N ILE A 118 0.25 14.02 -14.90
CA ILE A 118 -0.51 14.45 -16.08
C ILE A 118 -0.70 15.97 -16.05
N SER A 119 -1.08 16.55 -14.90
CA SER A 119 -1.28 18.00 -14.79
C SER A 119 0.01 18.82 -14.97
N SER A 120 1.15 18.33 -14.48
CA SER A 120 2.44 18.99 -14.70
C SER A 120 2.85 18.91 -16.16
N ASN A 121 2.72 17.74 -16.78
CA ASN A 121 3.04 17.56 -18.20
C ASN A 121 2.14 18.42 -19.10
N LEU A 122 0.85 18.58 -18.76
CA LEU A 122 -0.06 19.47 -19.49
C LEU A 122 0.31 20.94 -19.32
N LYS A 123 0.79 21.34 -18.14
CA LYS A 123 1.25 22.71 -17.89
C LYS A 123 2.54 23.01 -18.65
N ASP A 124 3.47 22.07 -18.68
CA ASP A 124 4.71 22.18 -19.46
C ASP A 124 4.41 22.21 -20.97
N LEU A 125 3.46 21.40 -21.45
CA LEU A 125 2.95 21.47 -22.83
C LEU A 125 2.28 22.81 -23.13
N SER A 126 1.50 23.38 -22.20
CA SER A 126 0.86 24.69 -22.38
C SER A 126 1.89 25.81 -22.48
N VAL A 127 2.96 25.76 -21.67
CA VAL A 127 4.06 26.73 -21.73
C VAL A 127 4.84 26.59 -23.05
N MET A 128 5.05 25.38 -23.55
CA MET A 128 5.61 25.16 -24.89
C MET A 128 4.67 25.60 -26.02
N LEU A 129 3.35 25.51 -25.82
CA LEU A 129 2.35 25.95 -26.81
C LEU A 129 2.30 27.48 -26.94
N ASP A 130 2.44 28.20 -25.82
CA ASP A 130 2.54 29.67 -25.84
C ASP A 130 3.81 30.13 -26.60
N ASN A 131 4.89 29.36 -26.52
CA ASN A 131 6.10 29.55 -27.33
C ASN A 131 6.04 28.71 -28.62
N LYS A 132 5.21 29.14 -29.59
CA LYS A 132 5.01 28.47 -30.88
C LYS A 132 6.31 27.99 -31.56
N ASP A 133 7.39 28.74 -31.43
CA ASP A 133 8.70 28.41 -32.01
C ASP A 133 9.39 27.20 -31.35
N ASP A 134 9.21 27.01 -30.05
CA ASP A 134 9.77 25.87 -29.31
C ASP A 134 8.94 24.60 -29.54
N LEU A 135 7.62 24.74 -29.71
CA LEU A 135 6.76 23.62 -30.09
C LEU A 135 7.16 23.03 -31.46
N ILE A 136 7.43 23.91 -32.44
CA ILE A 136 7.86 23.51 -33.79
C ILE A 136 9.23 22.81 -33.74
N LYS A 137 10.17 23.30 -32.92
CA LYS A 137 11.47 22.64 -32.72
C LYS A 137 11.34 21.28 -32.05
N GLY A 138 10.53 21.17 -30.99
CA GLY A 138 10.28 19.91 -30.28
C GLY A 138 9.61 18.85 -31.15
N LEU A 139 8.59 19.24 -31.94
CA LEU A 139 7.96 18.36 -32.94
C LEU A 139 8.94 17.95 -34.04
N SER A 140 9.75 18.89 -34.55
CA SER A 140 10.79 18.59 -35.55
C SER A 140 11.81 17.59 -35.01
N GLU A 141 12.18 17.68 -33.74
CA GLU A 141 13.14 16.77 -33.13
C GLU A 141 12.54 15.37 -32.87
N LEU A 142 11.28 15.29 -32.44
CA LEU A 142 10.53 14.03 -32.31
C LEU A 142 10.35 13.33 -33.67
N VAL A 143 9.96 14.07 -34.70
CA VAL A 143 9.83 13.53 -36.07
C VAL A 143 11.19 13.06 -36.59
N LYS A 144 12.29 13.81 -36.34
CA LYS A 144 13.64 13.37 -36.69
C LYS A 144 14.05 12.08 -35.99
N ARG A 145 13.75 11.94 -34.68
CA ARG A 145 14.05 10.71 -33.92
C ARG A 145 13.28 9.52 -34.47
N LEU A 146 11.97 9.67 -34.70
CA LEU A 146 11.13 8.62 -35.28
C LEU A 146 11.56 8.24 -36.71
N THR A 147 12.04 9.21 -37.50
CA THR A 147 12.53 8.96 -38.87
C THR A 147 13.91 8.28 -38.86
N GLN A 148 14.78 8.60 -37.89
CA GLN A 148 16.06 7.92 -37.72
C GLN A 148 15.91 6.50 -37.16
N GLU A 149 14.96 6.28 -36.25
CA GLU A 149 14.61 4.95 -35.74
C GLU A 149 14.03 4.08 -36.86
N LYS A 150 13.11 4.60 -37.68
CA LYS A 150 12.59 3.87 -38.84
C LYS A 150 13.65 3.54 -39.89
N LYS A 151 14.61 4.44 -40.14
CA LYS A 151 15.73 4.15 -41.06
C LYS A 151 16.68 3.08 -40.53
N LYS A 152 16.89 3.03 -39.21
CA LYS A 152 17.69 1.95 -38.59
C LYS A 152 16.97 0.59 -38.67
N GLU A 153 15.65 0.58 -38.49
CA GLU A 153 14.86 -0.65 -38.65
C GLU A 153 14.81 -1.13 -40.11
N GLU A 154 14.74 -0.21 -41.09
CA GLU A 154 14.77 -0.57 -42.52
C GLU A 154 16.14 -1.02 -43.03
N ASP A 155 17.26 -0.52 -42.46
CA ASP A 155 18.61 -0.98 -42.80
C ASP A 155 18.93 -2.36 -42.17
N ASP A 156 18.45 -2.65 -40.95
CA ASP A 156 18.61 -3.97 -40.30
C ASP A 156 17.77 -5.08 -40.96
N GLU A 157 16.69 -4.74 -41.69
CA GLU A 157 15.83 -5.70 -42.40
C GLU A 157 16.33 -6.01 -43.83
N LYS A 158 17.22 -5.19 -44.40
CA LYS A 158 17.82 -5.39 -45.74
C LYS A 158 19.12 -6.21 -45.74
N ASP A 159 19.77 -6.38 -44.59
CA ASP A 159 21.00 -7.16 -44.41
C ASP A 159 20.76 -8.60 -43.88
N ARG A 160 19.50 -9.06 -43.84
CA ARG A 160 19.09 -10.47 -43.61
C ARG A 160 18.61 -11.15 -44.89
#